data_AF-A0A5J5RI90-F1
#
_entry.id   AF-A0A5J5RI90-F1
#
_cell.length_a   1.000
_cell.length_b   1.000
_cell.length_c   1.000
_cell.angle_alpha   90.00
_cell.angle_beta   90.00
_cell.angle_gamma   90.00
#
_symmetry.space_group_name_H-M   'P 1'
#
loop_
_entity.id
_entity.type
_entity.pdbx_description
1 polymer ?
#
loop_
_entity_poly.entity_id
_entity_poly.type
_entity_poly.pdbx_seq_one_letter_code
_entity_poly.pdbx_strand_id
1 'polypeptide(L)'
;MFKAKIFVSSIRNLLSHPQFEHQQWRGIVKVRLKWVKNRSLDHVIDTDTDLKAACLLKDAIKRSPTGFLTAKSFADWQKLLGLTVPVLRFLRRYPTLFEEFPHARYVNLPCFRLTGTALLLDSQEQSIHQAHENDTIERLSKVLMMMRSRTAPLQSLHSLKWDLGLPDNFEKVLIPKYPDHFSFVKAPTGVSALRLKRWREEFAVSALEKSNEGEEMGDEYRQFKRGQTTLAFPMNFPRGYGAQKKVRAWMEEFQKLPYISPYEDSRHIDPNSELMEKRAVGVLHEFLSLTIHKKTKRNYLRSLREELNIPHKFTRLFTRYPGIFYLSLKCKTTTVAVKEGYRRGKLVNPHPLVRLRHKFYHVMRTGLLYRGKGANLIPREDILLKDMENRMEDKEEEGGDYDDDDDEDEEYEEIETGDEYDEETSDVED
;
A
#
# COMPACT_ATOMS: atom_id res chain seq x y z
N MET A 1 9.27 -76.07 44.06
CA MET A 1 10.08 -74.94 43.55
C MET A 1 9.35 -74.33 42.35
N PHE A 2 8.95 -73.05 42.48
CA PHE A 2 8.49 -72.07 41.47
C PHE A 2 7.49 -72.56 40.38
N LYS A 3 6.17 -72.53 40.58
CA LYS A 3 5.19 -71.40 40.41
C LYS A 3 5.45 -70.56 39.15
N ALA A 4 4.74 -70.76 38.04
CA ALA A 4 3.31 -70.52 37.72
C ALA A 4 3.09 -69.20 36.95
N LYS A 5 2.55 -69.36 35.74
CA LYS A 5 2.00 -68.42 34.75
C LYS A 5 1.32 -67.18 35.36
N ILE A 6 1.32 -66.05 34.64
CA ILE A 6 0.11 -65.46 34.01
C ILE A 6 0.45 -64.14 33.29
N PHE A 7 -0.25 -63.98 32.17
CA PHE A 7 -0.33 -62.89 31.22
C PHE A 7 -1.28 -61.78 31.76
N VAL A 8 -0.88 -60.51 31.60
CA VAL A 8 -1.71 -59.27 31.59
C VAL A 8 -2.45 -58.86 32.88
N SER A 9 -1.97 -57.77 33.52
CA SER A 9 -2.74 -56.54 33.83
C SER A 9 -1.74 -55.53 34.44
N SER A 10 -1.57 -54.33 33.87
CA SER A 10 -2.32 -53.10 34.19
C SER A 10 -1.57 -52.19 35.19
N ILE A 11 -1.14 -51.04 34.65
CA ILE A 11 -1.32 -49.70 35.23
C ILE A 11 -1.00 -49.55 36.74
N ARG A 12 0.18 -48.99 37.05
CA ARG A 12 0.44 -47.91 38.04
C ARG A 12 1.90 -47.96 38.45
N ASN A 13 2.66 -46.95 38.02
CA ASN A 13 3.78 -46.33 38.71
C ASN A 13 4.15 -45.11 37.84
N LEU A 14 3.43 -43.97 37.95
CA LEU A 14 3.67 -42.91 38.95
C LEU A 14 5.16 -42.55 39.00
N LEU A 15 5.58 -41.58 38.19
CA LEU A 15 5.70 -40.16 38.56
C LEU A 15 6.89 -39.90 39.49
N SER A 16 8.01 -39.47 38.92
CA SER A 16 8.97 -38.54 39.55
C SER A 16 10.19 -38.30 38.65
N HIS A 17 10.16 -37.26 37.81
CA HIS A 17 10.99 -36.07 38.07
C HIS A 17 10.74 -34.94 37.05
N PRO A 18 10.66 -33.68 37.52
CA PRO A 18 10.24 -32.53 36.74
C PRO A 18 11.45 -31.70 36.27
N GLN A 19 11.32 -31.01 35.13
CA GLN A 19 11.95 -29.70 34.84
C GLN A 19 11.46 -29.20 33.49
N PHE A 20 10.15 -28.95 33.37
CA PHE A 20 9.69 -27.92 32.45
C PHE A 20 9.90 -26.60 33.18
N GLU A 21 10.98 -25.89 32.82
CA GLU A 21 11.12 -24.49 33.17
C GLU A 21 9.87 -23.76 32.69
N HIS A 22 9.03 -23.37 33.65
CA HIS A 22 8.02 -22.36 33.44
C HIS A 22 8.74 -21.06 33.04
N GLN A 23 8.98 -20.88 31.75
CA GLN A 23 9.15 -19.54 31.20
C GLN A 23 7.87 -18.78 31.54
N GLN A 24 7.93 -17.94 32.56
CA GLN A 24 6.91 -16.94 32.79
C GLN A 24 6.94 -16.01 31.57
N TRP A 25 6.05 -16.26 30.62
CA TRP A 25 5.74 -15.34 29.53
C TRP A 25 5.09 -14.11 30.15
N ARG A 26 5.92 -13.14 30.57
CA ARG A 26 5.44 -11.80 30.85
C ARG A 26 5.02 -11.22 29.49
N GLY A 27 3.73 -11.08 29.27
CA GLY A 27 3.22 -10.40 28.08
C GLY A 27 3.82 -9.01 27.98
N ILE A 28 4.31 -8.66 26.80
CA ILE A 28 4.87 -7.36 26.49
C ILE A 28 3.80 -6.30 26.81
N VAL A 29 4.12 -5.38 27.73
CA VAL A 29 3.19 -4.35 28.20
C VAL A 29 2.81 -3.45 27.02
N LYS A 30 1.56 -3.52 26.57
CA LYS A 30 1.09 -2.77 25.40
C LYS A 30 1.08 -1.27 25.70
N VAL A 31 1.97 -0.52 25.07
CA VAL A 31 2.03 0.94 25.23
C VAL A 31 1.12 1.61 24.21
N ARG A 32 0.15 2.41 24.68
CA ARG A 32 -0.67 3.26 23.80
C ARG A 32 0.11 4.53 23.47
N LEU A 33 0.34 4.75 22.18
CA LEU A 33 1.04 5.91 21.67
C LEU A 33 0.03 6.91 21.12
N LYS A 34 0.16 8.20 21.48
CA LYS A 34 -0.65 9.26 20.89
C LYS A 34 -0.33 9.33 19.39
N TRP A 35 -1.34 9.55 18.56
CA TRP A 35 -1.10 9.78 17.13
C TRP A 35 -0.50 11.18 16.92
N VAL A 36 0.47 11.31 16.02
CA VAL A 36 1.11 12.59 15.68
C VAL A 36 1.04 12.82 14.19
N LYS A 37 0.51 13.98 13.82
CA LYS A 37 0.41 14.45 12.44
C LYS A 37 1.80 14.60 11.82
N ASN A 38 1.97 14.07 10.60
CA ASN A 38 3.15 14.30 9.78
C ASN A 38 2.77 15.15 8.57
N ARG A 39 2.99 16.47 8.67
CA ARG A 39 2.62 17.45 7.63
C ARG A 39 3.20 17.12 6.26
N SER A 40 4.43 16.61 6.22
CA SER A 40 5.10 16.28 4.95
C SER A 40 4.43 15.10 4.23
N LEU A 41 4.10 14.03 4.96
CA LEU A 41 3.40 12.87 4.38
C LEU A 41 1.95 13.21 4.03
N ASP A 42 1.28 14.01 4.86
CA ASP A 42 -0.08 14.47 4.58
C ASP A 42 -0.13 15.28 3.28
N HIS A 43 0.85 16.16 3.03
CA HIS A 43 0.95 16.92 1.78
C HIS A 43 1.19 15.99 0.56
N VAL A 44 2.06 14.99 0.69
CA VAL A 44 2.26 13.99 -0.38
C VAL A 44 0.97 13.21 -0.67
N ILE A 45 0.18 12.90 0.35
CA ILE A 45 -1.09 12.18 0.17
C ILE A 45 -2.13 13.06 -0.51
N ASP A 46 -2.18 14.34 -0.15
CA ASP A 46 -3.12 15.30 -0.72
C ASP A 46 -2.88 15.52 -2.23
N THR A 47 -1.63 15.81 -2.59
CA THR A 47 -1.21 16.00 -3.99
C THR A 47 -1.45 14.77 -4.88
N ASP A 48 -1.31 13.56 -4.34
CA ASP A 48 -1.50 12.31 -5.08
C ASP A 48 -2.99 12.03 -5.40
N THR A 49 -3.93 12.63 -4.68
CA THR A 49 -5.37 12.40 -4.91
C THR A 49 -5.80 12.96 -6.26
N ASP A 50 -5.55 14.24 -6.51
CA ASP A 50 -5.83 14.90 -7.78
C ASP A 50 -5.04 14.26 -8.93
N LEU A 51 -3.78 13.93 -8.69
CA LEU A 51 -2.92 13.29 -9.67
C LEU A 51 -3.48 11.92 -10.11
N LYS A 52 -3.87 11.08 -9.14
CA LYS A 52 -4.51 9.79 -9.42
C LYS A 52 -5.79 9.96 -10.24
N ALA A 53 -6.64 10.93 -9.89
CA ALA A 53 -7.86 11.20 -10.64
C ALA A 53 -7.58 11.61 -12.10
N ALA A 54 -6.60 12.49 -12.32
CA ALA A 54 -6.20 12.90 -13.66
C ALA A 54 -5.64 11.74 -14.49
N CYS A 55 -4.80 10.87 -13.90
CA CYS A 55 -4.30 9.67 -14.58
C CYS A 55 -5.42 8.70 -14.95
N LEU A 56 -6.39 8.46 -14.05
CA LEU A 56 -7.54 7.59 -14.33
C LEU A 56 -8.43 8.14 -15.45
N LEU A 57 -8.65 9.45 -15.50
CA LEU A 57 -9.37 10.12 -16.59
C LEU A 57 -8.60 10.00 -17.92
N LYS A 58 -7.27 10.17 -17.87
CA LYS A 58 -6.39 9.99 -19.03
C LYS A 58 -6.50 8.56 -19.59
N ASP A 59 -6.43 7.54 -18.73
CA ASP A 59 -6.59 6.14 -19.12
C ASP A 59 -8.00 5.85 -19.67
N ALA A 60 -9.04 6.47 -19.10
CA ALA A 60 -10.40 6.34 -19.61
C ALA A 60 -10.58 6.93 -21.02
N ILE A 61 -10.03 8.13 -21.28
CA ILE A 61 -10.06 8.75 -22.61
C ILE A 61 -9.32 7.88 -23.62
N LYS A 62 -8.15 7.36 -23.25
CA LYS A 62 -7.34 6.48 -24.10
C LYS A 62 -8.05 5.17 -24.43
N ARG A 63 -8.81 4.59 -23.50
CA ARG A 63 -9.62 3.39 -23.74
C ARG A 63 -10.82 3.66 -24.65
N SER A 64 -11.24 4.90 -24.79
CA SER A 64 -12.36 5.25 -25.65
C SER A 64 -11.99 5.01 -27.13
N PRO A 65 -12.78 4.25 -27.89
CA PRO A 65 -12.51 4.01 -29.32
C PRO A 65 -12.62 5.29 -30.15
N THR A 66 -13.30 6.32 -29.65
CA THR A 66 -13.42 7.63 -30.32
C THR A 66 -12.25 8.56 -30.01
N GLY A 67 -11.37 8.21 -29.06
CA GLY A 67 -10.27 9.06 -28.60
C GLY A 67 -10.69 10.25 -27.72
N PHE A 68 -11.97 10.32 -27.35
CA PHE A 68 -12.50 11.35 -26.44
C PHE A 68 -13.63 10.78 -25.58
N LEU A 69 -13.99 11.51 -24.52
CA LEU A 69 -15.16 11.22 -23.69
C LEU A 69 -16.05 12.46 -23.58
N THR A 70 -17.34 12.24 -23.38
CA THR A 70 -18.32 13.34 -23.27
C THR A 70 -18.55 13.70 -21.80
N ALA A 71 -19.06 14.91 -21.52
CA ALA A 71 -19.45 15.29 -20.16
C ALA A 71 -20.42 14.28 -19.50
N LYS A 72 -21.28 13.62 -20.29
CA LYS A 72 -22.20 12.58 -19.81
C LYS A 72 -21.48 11.31 -19.36
N SER A 73 -20.34 10.98 -19.96
CA SER A 73 -19.56 9.78 -19.65
C SER A 73 -19.03 9.76 -18.21
N PHE A 74 -18.90 10.94 -17.58
CA PHE A 74 -18.26 11.10 -16.28
C PHE A 74 -19.19 11.57 -15.16
N ALA A 75 -20.51 11.63 -15.39
CA ALA A 75 -21.47 12.25 -14.46
C ALA A 75 -21.35 11.70 -13.02
N ASP A 76 -21.18 10.37 -12.87
CA ASP A 76 -21.17 9.70 -11.57
C ASP A 76 -19.76 9.34 -11.07
N TRP A 77 -18.71 9.84 -11.73
CA TRP A 77 -17.34 9.40 -11.43
C TRP A 77 -16.67 10.18 -10.31
N GLN A 78 -17.29 11.28 -9.85
CA GLN A 78 -16.70 12.15 -8.82
C GLN A 78 -16.28 11.36 -7.56
N LYS A 79 -17.20 10.56 -7.01
CA LYS A 79 -16.93 9.73 -5.81
C LYS A 79 -15.89 8.63 -6.10
N LEU A 80 -15.94 8.03 -7.29
CA LEU A 80 -15.01 6.97 -7.70
C LEU A 80 -13.57 7.50 -7.84
N LEU A 81 -13.42 8.73 -8.31
CA LEU A 81 -12.13 9.41 -8.46
C LEU A 81 -11.65 10.04 -7.15
N GLY A 82 -12.50 10.13 -6.12
CA GLY A 82 -12.17 10.78 -4.84
C GLY A 82 -12.08 12.30 -4.93
N LEU A 83 -12.79 12.91 -5.89
CA LEU A 83 -12.77 14.35 -6.12
C LEU A 83 -13.79 15.09 -5.25
N THR A 84 -13.39 16.25 -4.72
CA THR A 84 -14.29 17.18 -4.00
C THR A 84 -15.11 18.04 -4.96
N VAL A 85 -14.64 18.23 -6.19
CA VAL A 85 -15.31 19.01 -7.24
C VAL A 85 -15.90 18.11 -8.33
N PRO A 86 -16.94 18.58 -9.07
CA PRO A 86 -17.46 17.85 -10.23
C PRO A 86 -16.38 17.55 -11.27
N VAL A 87 -16.44 16.38 -11.90
CA VAL A 87 -15.42 15.93 -12.87
C VAL A 87 -15.26 16.91 -14.04
N LEU A 88 -16.35 17.53 -14.50
CA LEU A 88 -16.31 18.54 -15.54
C LEU A 88 -15.50 19.78 -15.12
N ARG A 89 -15.68 20.24 -13.87
CA ARG A 89 -14.90 21.36 -13.30
C ARG A 89 -13.43 20.96 -13.16
N PHE A 90 -13.16 19.72 -12.77
CA PHE A 90 -11.80 19.18 -12.66
C PHE A 90 -11.07 19.14 -14.02
N LEU A 91 -11.71 18.62 -15.08
CA LEU A 91 -11.10 18.57 -16.42
C LEU A 91 -10.74 19.98 -16.93
N ARG A 92 -11.68 20.93 -16.78
CA ARG A 92 -11.47 22.35 -17.16
C ARG A 92 -10.40 23.07 -16.34
N ARG A 93 -10.06 22.54 -15.16
CA ARG A 93 -8.99 23.06 -14.30
C ARG A 93 -7.60 22.75 -14.89
N TYR A 94 -7.47 21.71 -15.71
CA TYR A 94 -6.18 21.24 -16.22
C TYR A 94 -6.14 21.20 -17.77
N PRO A 95 -6.19 22.38 -18.44
CA PRO A 95 -6.21 22.47 -19.91
C PRO A 95 -4.92 21.98 -20.58
N THR A 96 -3.84 21.82 -19.82
CA THR A 96 -2.57 21.24 -20.29
C THR A 96 -2.65 19.74 -20.53
N LEU A 97 -3.62 19.05 -19.93
CA LEU A 97 -3.83 17.62 -20.09
C LEU A 97 -5.09 17.30 -20.88
N PHE A 98 -6.15 18.08 -20.67
CA PHE A 98 -7.46 17.82 -21.24
C PHE A 98 -7.89 18.98 -22.12
N GLU A 99 -8.14 18.69 -23.38
CA GLU A 99 -8.65 19.64 -24.35
C GLU A 99 -10.17 19.50 -24.47
N GLU A 100 -10.89 20.59 -24.19
CA GLU A 100 -12.35 20.68 -24.37
C GLU A 100 -12.68 21.12 -25.80
N PHE A 101 -13.63 20.42 -26.43
CA PHE A 101 -14.15 20.76 -27.76
C PHE A 101 -15.64 20.38 -27.88
N PRO A 102 -16.41 21.04 -28.78
CA PRO A 102 -17.84 20.73 -28.95
C PRO A 102 -18.06 19.41 -29.70
N HIS A 103 -19.10 18.66 -29.34
CA HIS A 103 -19.48 17.43 -30.04
C HIS A 103 -19.97 17.74 -31.46
N ALA A 104 -19.53 16.96 -32.46
CA ALA A 104 -19.84 17.17 -33.88
C ALA A 104 -21.35 17.26 -34.19
N ARG A 105 -22.19 16.51 -33.47
CA ARG A 105 -23.67 16.51 -33.62
C ARG A 105 -24.41 17.39 -32.62
N TYR A 106 -23.77 17.74 -31.50
CA TYR A 106 -24.42 18.40 -30.36
C TYR A 106 -23.49 19.49 -29.84
N VAL A 107 -23.55 20.69 -30.42
CA VAL A 107 -22.60 21.77 -30.14
C VAL A 107 -22.51 22.11 -28.64
N ASN A 108 -23.63 21.98 -27.91
CA ASN A 108 -23.70 22.23 -26.47
C ASN A 108 -23.20 21.08 -25.59
N LEU A 109 -22.72 19.97 -26.17
CA LEU A 109 -22.20 18.82 -25.42
C LEU A 109 -20.66 18.88 -25.42
N PRO A 110 -20.03 19.17 -24.26
CA PRO A 110 -18.59 19.17 -24.14
C PRO A 110 -18.00 17.78 -24.31
N CYS A 111 -16.94 17.70 -25.11
CA CYS A 111 -16.10 16.53 -25.29
C CYS A 111 -14.68 16.85 -24.82
N PHE A 112 -14.02 15.86 -24.23
CA PHE A 112 -12.66 15.98 -23.71
C PHE A 112 -11.76 14.93 -24.34
N ARG A 113 -10.64 15.38 -24.91
CA ARG A 113 -9.56 14.54 -25.42
C ARG A 113 -8.24 14.88 -24.74
N LEU A 114 -7.24 14.04 -24.93
CA LEU A 114 -5.88 14.29 -24.45
C LEU A 114 -5.20 15.34 -25.32
N THR A 115 -4.47 16.26 -24.68
CA THR A 115 -3.56 17.18 -25.37
C THR A 115 -2.33 16.43 -25.91
N GLY A 116 -1.58 17.07 -26.81
CA GLY A 116 -0.29 16.53 -27.27
C GLY A 116 0.70 16.28 -26.12
N THR A 117 0.69 17.14 -25.09
CA THR A 117 1.52 16.96 -23.89
C THR A 117 1.10 15.73 -23.09
N ALA A 118 -0.20 15.52 -22.88
CA ALA A 118 -0.68 14.33 -22.19
C ALA A 118 -0.37 13.03 -22.95
N LEU A 119 -0.46 13.05 -24.28
CA LEU A 119 -0.09 11.92 -25.14
C LEU A 119 1.42 11.61 -25.05
N LEU A 120 2.28 12.63 -24.98
CA LEU A 120 3.71 12.45 -24.78
C LEU A 120 4.00 11.77 -23.43
N LEU A 121 3.38 12.25 -22.34
CA LEU A 121 3.54 11.65 -21.01
C LEU A 121 3.02 10.20 -20.99
N ASP A 122 1.92 9.91 -21.66
CA ASP A 122 1.40 8.54 -21.79
C ASP A 122 2.37 7.62 -22.55
N SER A 123 3.01 8.11 -23.63
CA SER A 123 4.01 7.32 -24.37
C SER A 123 5.24 7.00 -23.52
N GLN A 124 5.67 7.94 -22.65
CA GLN A 124 6.74 7.71 -21.69
C GLN A 124 6.32 6.68 -20.63
N GLU A 125 5.07 6.73 -20.15
CA GLU A 125 4.53 5.75 -19.20
C GLU A 125 4.54 4.34 -19.78
N GLN A 126 4.10 4.18 -21.03
CA GLN A 126 4.15 2.90 -21.74
C GLN A 126 5.58 2.36 -21.88
N SER A 127 6.52 3.23 -22.21
CA SER A 127 7.95 2.86 -22.34
C SER A 127 8.52 2.37 -21.01
N ILE A 128 8.17 3.04 -19.90
CA ILE A 128 8.56 2.61 -18.55
C ILE A 128 7.95 1.24 -18.22
N HIS A 129 6.67 1.00 -18.53
CA HIS A 129 6.05 -0.30 -18.28
C HIS A 129 6.73 -1.43 -19.06
N GLN A 130 7.15 -1.19 -20.30
CA GLN A 130 7.88 -2.18 -21.10
C GLN A 130 9.27 -2.45 -20.53
N ALA A 131 10.01 -1.40 -20.15
CA ALA A 131 11.36 -1.53 -19.60
C ALA A 131 11.39 -2.20 -18.21
N HIS A 132 10.35 -1.99 -17.40
CA HIS A 132 10.22 -2.52 -16.04
C HIS A 132 9.16 -3.62 -15.92
N GLU A 133 8.92 -4.37 -17.00
CA GLU A 133 7.92 -5.45 -17.01
C GLU A 133 8.27 -6.53 -15.98
N ASN A 134 9.54 -6.96 -15.92
CA ASN A 134 10.00 -7.99 -14.98
C ASN A 134 9.83 -7.60 -13.50
N ASP A 135 10.14 -6.35 -13.15
CA ASP A 135 9.93 -5.81 -11.79
C ASP A 135 8.44 -5.77 -11.43
N THR A 136 7.58 -5.43 -12.39
CA THR A 136 6.12 -5.45 -12.20
C THR A 136 5.62 -6.88 -11.94
N ILE A 137 6.18 -7.88 -12.63
CA ILE A 137 5.83 -9.28 -12.47
C ILE A 137 6.35 -9.82 -11.14
N GLU A 138 7.59 -9.53 -10.76
CA GLU A 138 8.14 -9.90 -9.44
C GLU A 138 7.25 -9.33 -8.32
N ARG A 139 6.92 -8.04 -8.40
CA ARG A 139 6.07 -7.37 -7.41
C ARG A 139 4.68 -8.01 -7.30
N LEU A 140 4.04 -8.30 -8.44
CA LEU A 140 2.74 -8.97 -8.46
C LEU A 140 2.83 -10.41 -7.93
N SER A 141 3.88 -11.15 -8.29
CA SER A 141 4.14 -12.48 -7.76
C SER A 141 4.31 -12.45 -6.25
N LYS A 142 5.10 -11.52 -5.71
CA LYS A 142 5.28 -11.34 -4.26
C LYS A 142 3.98 -11.02 -3.53
N VAL A 143 3.13 -10.15 -4.10
CA VAL A 143 1.80 -9.87 -3.54
C VAL A 143 0.97 -11.16 -3.43
N LEU A 144 0.98 -12.01 -4.46
CA LEU A 144 0.26 -13.29 -4.43
C LEU A 144 0.94 -14.32 -3.51
N MET A 145 2.27 -14.34 -3.41
CA MET A 145 3.01 -15.26 -2.54
C MET A 145 2.70 -15.04 -1.06
N MET A 146 2.41 -13.80 -0.65
CA MET A 146 1.96 -13.51 0.72
C MET A 146 0.53 -13.98 1.02
N MET A 147 -0.26 -14.32 -0.01
CA MET A 147 -1.65 -14.72 0.16
C MET A 147 -1.77 -16.21 0.49
N ARG A 148 -2.63 -16.54 1.46
CA ARG A 148 -2.91 -17.91 1.91
C ARG A 148 -3.27 -18.85 0.76
N SER A 149 -4.10 -18.40 -0.18
CA SER A 149 -4.52 -19.18 -1.34
C SER A 149 -3.68 -18.92 -2.61
N ARG A 150 -2.66 -18.08 -2.49
CA ARG A 150 -1.87 -17.54 -3.62
C ARG A 150 -2.71 -16.93 -4.73
N THR A 151 -3.89 -16.45 -4.38
CA THR A 151 -4.93 -16.00 -5.30
C THR A 151 -5.51 -14.67 -4.81
N ALA A 152 -5.62 -13.69 -5.71
CA ALA A 152 -6.22 -12.39 -5.42
C ALA A 152 -7.45 -12.15 -6.31
N PRO A 153 -8.58 -11.68 -5.77
CA PRO A 153 -9.69 -11.19 -6.59
C PRO A 153 -9.24 -10.05 -7.52
N LEU A 154 -9.66 -10.07 -8.78
CA LEU A 154 -9.28 -9.03 -9.75
C LEU A 154 -9.75 -7.64 -9.30
N GLN A 155 -10.92 -7.54 -8.68
CA GLN A 155 -11.43 -6.28 -8.13
C GLN A 155 -10.48 -5.64 -7.10
N SER A 156 -9.85 -6.47 -6.24
CA SER A 156 -8.85 -6.00 -5.29
C SER A 156 -7.57 -5.53 -6.00
N LEU A 157 -7.11 -6.28 -7.02
CA LEU A 157 -5.95 -5.88 -7.82
C LEU A 157 -6.20 -4.59 -8.62
N HIS A 158 -7.41 -4.38 -9.15
CA HIS A 158 -7.77 -3.13 -9.82
C HIS A 158 -7.72 -1.93 -8.88
N SER A 159 -8.17 -2.10 -7.64
CA SER A 159 -8.10 -1.05 -6.61
C SER A 159 -6.65 -0.65 -6.30
N LEU A 160 -5.75 -1.64 -6.34
CA LEU A 160 -4.31 -1.50 -6.09
C LEU A 160 -3.50 -1.16 -7.35
N LYS A 161 -4.12 -1.06 -8.53
CA LYS A 161 -3.44 -0.82 -9.81
C LYS A 161 -2.50 0.40 -9.74
N TRP A 162 -2.99 1.50 -9.17
CA TRP A 162 -2.21 2.73 -8.95
C TRP A 162 -1.01 2.51 -8.02
N ASP A 163 -1.24 1.82 -6.90
CA ASP A 163 -0.30 1.66 -5.80
C ASP A 163 0.81 0.66 -6.17
N LEU A 164 0.47 -0.39 -6.93
CA LEU A 164 1.40 -1.39 -7.46
C LEU A 164 2.01 -0.99 -8.80
N GLY A 165 1.64 0.17 -9.38
CA GLY A 165 2.17 0.62 -10.67
C GLY A 165 1.86 -0.34 -11.83
N LEU A 166 0.71 -1.00 -11.80
CA LEU A 166 0.29 -1.93 -12.85
C LEU A 166 -0.24 -1.15 -14.08
N PRO A 167 0.02 -1.64 -15.31
CA PRO A 167 -0.57 -1.05 -16.53
C PRO A 167 -2.11 -1.06 -16.50
N ASP A 168 -2.74 -0.08 -17.18
CA ASP A 168 -4.21 0.08 -17.19
C ASP A 168 -4.97 -1.22 -17.55
N ASN A 169 -4.48 -1.93 -18.58
CA ASN A 169 -5.05 -3.19 -19.09
C ASN A 169 -4.17 -4.40 -18.75
N PHE A 170 -3.54 -4.43 -17.58
CA PHE A 170 -2.59 -5.49 -17.20
C PHE A 170 -3.19 -6.90 -17.35
N GLU A 171 -4.48 -7.10 -17.07
CA GLU A 171 -5.16 -8.39 -17.20
C GLU A 171 -5.19 -8.93 -18.64
N LYS A 172 -5.25 -8.06 -19.65
CA LYS A 172 -5.35 -8.42 -21.07
C LYS A 172 -4.00 -8.40 -21.78
N VAL A 173 -3.08 -7.57 -21.31
CA VAL A 173 -1.81 -7.31 -21.99
C VAL A 173 -0.62 -7.91 -21.25
N LEU A 174 -0.54 -7.72 -19.93
CA LEU A 174 0.61 -8.15 -19.13
C LEU A 174 0.48 -9.61 -18.74
N ILE A 175 -0.62 -10.00 -18.09
CA ILE A 175 -0.81 -11.35 -17.56
C ILE A 175 -0.68 -12.45 -18.63
N PRO A 176 -1.26 -12.33 -19.84
CA PRO A 176 -1.16 -13.38 -20.86
C PRO A 176 0.26 -13.63 -21.38
N LYS A 177 1.20 -12.68 -21.22
CA LYS A 177 2.62 -12.88 -21.57
C LYS A 177 3.34 -13.82 -20.59
N TYR A 178 2.78 -14.03 -19.40
CA TYR A 178 3.39 -14.82 -18.32
C TYR A 178 2.50 -16.01 -17.89
N PRO A 179 2.13 -16.92 -18.82
CA PRO A 179 1.23 -18.04 -18.52
C PRO A 179 1.81 -19.06 -17.53
N ASP A 180 3.14 -19.10 -17.38
CA ASP A 180 3.83 -19.95 -16.41
C ASP A 180 3.78 -19.37 -14.98
N HIS A 181 3.55 -18.06 -14.86
CA HIS A 181 3.51 -17.38 -13.57
C HIS A 181 2.09 -17.31 -13.04
N PHE A 182 1.12 -17.03 -13.91
CA PHE A 182 -0.24 -16.73 -13.50
C PHE A 182 -1.30 -17.57 -14.21
N SER A 183 -2.45 -17.70 -13.56
CA SER A 183 -3.68 -18.19 -14.17
C SER A 183 -4.88 -17.42 -13.66
N PHE A 184 -5.85 -17.21 -14.54
CA PHE A 184 -7.17 -16.76 -14.15
C PHE A 184 -7.97 -17.94 -13.60
N VAL A 185 -8.56 -17.74 -12.43
CA VAL A 185 -9.47 -18.69 -11.79
C VAL A 185 -10.77 -17.98 -11.43
N LYS A 186 -11.88 -18.71 -11.45
CA LYS A 186 -13.15 -18.21 -10.94
C LYS A 186 -13.34 -18.73 -9.52
N ALA A 187 -13.61 -17.82 -8.59
CA ALA A 187 -14.07 -18.20 -7.27
C ALA A 187 -15.45 -18.89 -7.36
N PRO A 188 -15.85 -19.69 -6.36
CA PRO A 188 -17.19 -20.28 -6.30
C PRO A 188 -18.31 -19.22 -6.40
N THR A 189 -18.03 -18.00 -5.97
CA THR A 189 -18.90 -16.82 -6.07
C THR A 189 -18.98 -16.22 -7.49
N GLY A 190 -18.32 -16.81 -8.48
CA GLY A 190 -18.24 -16.33 -9.87
C GLY A 190 -17.23 -15.20 -10.10
N VAL A 191 -16.63 -14.65 -9.03
CA VAL A 191 -15.65 -13.55 -9.12
C VAL A 191 -14.36 -14.06 -9.76
N SER A 192 -13.88 -13.33 -10.78
CA SER A 192 -12.61 -13.63 -11.43
C SER A 192 -11.44 -13.21 -10.54
N ALA A 193 -10.45 -14.10 -10.44
CA ALA A 193 -9.28 -13.92 -9.59
C ALA A 193 -8.01 -14.36 -10.32
N LEU A 194 -6.89 -13.79 -9.91
CA LEU A 194 -5.56 -14.12 -10.42
C LEU A 194 -4.85 -15.02 -9.42
N ARG A 195 -4.43 -16.20 -9.86
CA ARG A 195 -3.68 -17.18 -9.06
C ARG A 195 -2.24 -17.26 -9.53
N LEU A 196 -1.31 -17.33 -8.59
CA LEU A 196 0.08 -17.67 -8.83
C LEU A 196 0.23 -19.18 -9.06
N LYS A 197 0.77 -19.57 -10.21
CA LYS A 197 1.05 -20.98 -10.55
C LYS A 197 2.37 -21.46 -9.97
N ARG A 198 3.44 -20.71 -10.23
CA ARG A 198 4.81 -21.10 -9.87
C ARG A 198 5.30 -20.25 -8.71
N TRP A 199 5.73 -20.92 -7.65
CA TRP A 199 6.48 -20.30 -6.56
C TRP A 199 7.95 -20.17 -6.98
N ARG A 200 8.53 -18.98 -6.81
CA ARG A 200 9.93 -18.68 -7.13
C ARG A 200 10.62 -18.28 -5.84
N GLU A 201 11.55 -19.11 -5.36
CA GLU A 201 12.26 -18.88 -4.09
C GLU A 201 13.11 -17.59 -4.11
N GLU A 202 13.61 -17.20 -5.28
CA GLU A 202 14.29 -15.91 -5.51
C GLU A 202 13.44 -14.68 -5.15
N PHE A 203 12.10 -14.82 -5.20
CA PHE A 203 11.17 -13.76 -4.80
C PHE A 203 10.80 -13.84 -3.31
N ALA A 204 11.09 -14.95 -2.62
CA ALA A 204 10.72 -15.16 -1.22
C ALA A 204 11.71 -14.48 -0.24
N VAL A 205 12.10 -13.24 -0.54
CA VAL A 205 12.95 -12.40 0.31
C VAL A 205 12.29 -11.03 0.46
N SER A 206 11.91 -10.71 1.70
CA SER A 206 11.21 -9.48 2.07
C SER A 206 12.14 -8.26 2.01
N ALA A 207 11.55 -7.08 1.89
CA ALA A 207 12.23 -5.81 1.97
C ALA A 207 13.01 -5.64 3.28
N LEU A 208 12.51 -6.20 4.39
CA LEU A 208 13.20 -6.15 5.68
C LEU A 208 14.42 -7.07 5.72
N GLU A 209 14.32 -8.27 5.16
CA GLU A 209 15.47 -9.17 5.00
C GLU A 209 16.54 -8.50 4.13
N LYS A 210 16.14 -8.03 2.93
CA LYS A 210 17.05 -7.36 1.99
C LYS A 210 17.75 -6.13 2.58
N SER A 211 17.08 -5.34 3.42
CA SER A 211 17.67 -4.12 4.00
C SER A 211 18.65 -4.41 5.14
N ASN A 212 18.53 -5.57 5.80
CA ASN A 212 19.42 -5.99 6.89
C ASN A 212 20.61 -6.85 6.43
N GLU A 213 20.67 -7.22 5.14
CA GLU A 213 21.71 -8.09 4.59
C GLU A 213 23.05 -7.39 4.32
N GLY A 214 23.08 -6.06 4.15
CA GLY A 214 24.31 -5.30 3.82
C GLY A 214 24.90 -5.67 2.45
N GLU A 215 25.68 -4.78 1.82
CA GLU A 215 26.23 -5.00 0.47
C GLU A 215 27.40 -6.01 0.42
N GLU A 216 27.86 -6.55 1.56
CA GLU A 216 29.12 -7.33 1.68
C GLU A 216 28.98 -8.73 2.32
N MET A 217 27.85 -9.45 2.18
CA MET A 217 27.75 -10.81 2.72
C MET A 217 27.34 -11.84 1.66
N GLY A 218 28.23 -12.81 1.42
CA GLY A 218 28.11 -13.87 0.41
C GLY A 218 27.05 -14.94 0.71
N ASP A 219 26.76 -15.78 -0.29
CA ASP A 219 25.66 -16.75 -0.30
C ASP A 219 25.70 -17.81 0.82
N GLU A 220 26.89 -18.24 1.25
CA GLU A 220 27.03 -19.24 2.34
C GLU A 220 26.59 -18.68 3.71
N TYR A 221 26.77 -17.36 3.93
CA TYR A 221 26.33 -16.70 5.15
C TYR A 221 24.81 -16.40 5.15
N ARG A 222 24.17 -16.35 3.97
CA ARG A 222 22.70 -16.22 3.83
C ARG A 222 21.97 -17.44 4.40
N GLN A 223 22.47 -18.64 4.16
CA GLN A 223 21.91 -19.87 4.75
C GLN A 223 22.15 -19.95 6.26
N PHE A 224 23.28 -19.44 6.75
CA PHE A 224 23.59 -19.41 8.18
C PHE A 224 22.74 -18.38 8.96
N LYS A 225 22.46 -17.21 8.36
CA LYS A 225 21.60 -16.17 8.93
C LYS A 225 20.09 -16.43 8.83
N ARG A 226 19.63 -17.39 8.02
CA ARG A 226 18.24 -17.90 8.12
C ARG A 226 17.88 -18.40 9.53
N GLY A 227 18.88 -18.64 10.40
CA GLY A 227 18.71 -18.94 11.82
C GLY A 227 18.94 -17.79 12.81
N GLN A 228 19.40 -16.60 12.38
CA GLN A 228 19.43 -15.41 13.25
C GLN A 228 18.03 -14.81 13.31
N THR A 229 17.29 -15.25 14.32
CA THR A 229 15.86 -15.03 14.49
C THR A 229 15.44 -13.56 14.59
N THR A 230 16.33 -12.61 14.86
CA THR A 230 15.92 -11.24 15.24
C THR A 230 16.25 -10.18 14.19
N LEU A 231 15.38 -10.05 13.18
CA LEU A 231 15.38 -8.88 12.29
C LEU A 231 14.68 -7.70 12.96
N ALA A 232 15.30 -6.52 12.79
CA ALA A 232 14.83 -5.27 13.38
C ALA A 232 14.27 -4.33 12.32
N PHE A 233 13.05 -3.84 12.52
CA PHE A 233 12.46 -2.81 11.67
C PHE A 233 13.16 -1.47 11.85
N PRO A 234 13.47 -0.74 10.76
CA PRO A 234 13.94 0.63 10.86
C PRO A 234 12.90 1.53 11.54
N MET A 235 13.32 2.18 12.63
CA MET A 235 12.45 2.99 13.46
C MET A 235 12.71 4.48 13.23
N ASN A 236 11.69 5.21 12.81
CA ASN A 236 11.73 6.66 12.71
C ASN A 236 10.60 7.27 13.55
N PHE A 237 10.91 7.79 14.73
CA PHE A 237 9.90 8.36 15.63
C PHE A 237 9.72 9.86 15.40
N PRO A 238 8.48 10.39 15.52
CA PRO A 238 8.28 11.83 15.66
C PRO A 238 9.08 12.36 16.87
N ARG A 239 9.52 13.62 16.80
CA ARG A 239 10.25 14.26 17.92
C ARG A 239 9.46 14.10 19.23
N GLY A 240 10.15 13.70 20.30
CA GLY A 240 9.58 13.48 21.64
C GLY A 240 9.23 12.02 21.98
N TYR A 241 8.97 11.14 20.99
CA TYR A 241 8.59 9.74 21.25
C TYR A 241 9.78 8.88 21.67
N GLY A 242 10.93 9.07 21.01
CA GLY A 242 12.16 8.32 21.31
C GLY A 242 12.74 8.57 22.71
N ALA A 243 12.27 9.59 23.43
CA ALA A 243 12.69 9.93 24.78
C ALA A 243 11.90 9.17 25.87
N GLN A 244 10.76 8.56 25.53
CA GLN A 244 9.94 7.83 26.50
C GLN A 244 10.55 6.45 26.78
N LYS A 245 11.13 6.26 27.98
CA LYS A 245 11.78 5.01 28.39
C LYS A 245 10.90 3.77 28.21
N LYS A 246 9.60 3.86 28.54
CA LYS A 246 8.63 2.76 28.38
C LYS A 246 8.45 2.33 26.93
N VAL A 247 8.35 3.30 26.02
CA VAL A 247 8.19 3.06 24.57
C VAL A 247 9.43 2.38 24.02
N ARG A 248 10.61 2.85 24.42
CA ARG A 248 11.88 2.26 23.98
C ARG A 248 12.02 0.80 24.44
N ALA A 249 11.79 0.53 25.73
CA ALA A 249 11.85 -0.83 26.27
C ALA A 249 10.85 -1.77 25.58
N TRP A 250 9.61 -1.31 25.39
CA TRP A 250 8.58 -2.05 24.66
C TRP A 250 9.00 -2.39 23.22
N MET A 251 9.59 -1.42 22.52
CA MET A 251 10.08 -1.63 21.15
C MET A 251 11.30 -2.56 21.12
N GLU A 252 12.21 -2.47 22.08
CA GLU A 252 13.36 -3.39 22.19
C GLU A 252 12.89 -4.84 22.38
N GLU A 253 11.88 -5.07 23.23
CA GLU A 253 11.25 -6.39 23.37
C GLU A 253 10.61 -6.87 22.07
N PHE A 254 9.85 -6.01 21.38
CA PHE A 254 9.28 -6.32 20.07
C PHE A 254 10.35 -6.66 19.01
N GLN A 255 11.47 -5.94 18.96
CA GLN A 255 12.54 -6.20 18.00
C GLN A 255 13.26 -7.53 18.30
N LYS A 256 13.32 -7.96 19.57
CA LYS A 256 13.90 -9.26 19.99
C LYS A 256 13.06 -10.48 19.64
N LEU A 257 11.76 -10.31 19.32
CA LEU A 257 10.94 -11.44 18.87
C LEU A 257 11.49 -12.04 17.56
N PRO A 258 11.31 -13.34 17.30
CA PRO A 258 11.66 -13.92 16.02
C PRO A 258 10.94 -13.24 14.85
N TYR A 259 11.64 -12.98 13.75
CA TYR A 259 11.05 -12.55 12.48
C TYR A 259 10.68 -13.78 11.65
N ILE A 260 9.45 -13.79 11.16
CA ILE A 260 8.92 -14.85 10.29
C ILE A 260 8.58 -14.18 8.97
N SER A 261 9.13 -14.71 7.88
CA SER A 261 9.01 -14.08 6.58
C SER A 261 7.53 -14.00 6.15
N PRO A 262 7.08 -12.91 5.50
CA PRO A 262 5.76 -12.81 4.90
C PRO A 262 5.44 -13.94 3.90
N TYR A 263 6.48 -14.59 3.35
CA TYR A 263 6.37 -15.69 2.40
C TYR A 263 6.41 -17.07 3.04
N GLU A 264 6.61 -17.16 4.36
CA GLU A 264 6.57 -18.41 5.11
C GLU A 264 5.17 -18.73 5.64
N ASP A 265 4.89 -20.03 5.79
CA ASP A 265 3.60 -20.51 6.29
C ASP A 265 3.48 -20.30 7.80
N SER A 266 2.41 -19.62 8.21
CA SER A 266 2.18 -19.22 9.61
C SER A 266 1.08 -20.01 10.31
N ARG A 267 0.55 -21.08 9.70
CA ARG A 267 -0.59 -21.84 10.24
C ARG A 267 -0.36 -22.46 11.61
N HIS A 268 0.90 -22.69 11.98
CA HIS A 268 1.30 -23.33 13.23
C HIS A 268 1.51 -22.33 14.39
N ILE A 269 1.38 -21.03 14.13
CA ILE A 269 1.61 -19.98 15.12
C ILE A 269 0.26 -19.59 15.72
N ASP A 270 0.20 -19.47 17.05
CA ASP A 270 -0.99 -18.98 17.74
C ASP A 270 -1.38 -17.58 17.21
N PRO A 271 -2.60 -17.41 16.65
CA PRO A 271 -3.08 -16.13 16.14
C PRO A 271 -3.05 -14.97 17.15
N ASN A 272 -3.11 -15.27 18.44
CA ASN A 272 -3.11 -14.26 19.52
C ASN A 272 -1.72 -13.97 20.10
N SER A 273 -0.69 -14.65 19.61
CA SER A 273 0.68 -14.47 20.08
C SER A 273 1.32 -13.17 19.59
N GLU A 274 2.30 -12.68 20.35
CA GLU A 274 3.11 -11.52 19.95
C GLU A 274 3.96 -11.80 18.71
N LEU A 275 4.29 -13.07 18.48
CA LEU A 275 4.98 -13.54 17.29
C LEU A 275 4.10 -13.36 16.04
N MET A 276 2.82 -13.72 16.12
CA MET A 276 1.85 -13.46 15.04
C MET A 276 1.68 -11.96 14.81
N GLU A 277 1.66 -11.15 15.87
CA GLU A 277 1.60 -9.69 15.74
C GLU A 277 2.83 -9.14 15.00
N LYS A 278 4.04 -9.59 15.35
CA LYS A 278 5.27 -9.22 14.63
C LYS A 278 5.25 -9.65 13.17
N ARG A 279 4.74 -10.85 12.88
CA ARG A 279 4.54 -11.31 11.50
C ARG A 279 3.55 -10.41 10.75
N ALA A 280 2.41 -10.05 11.36
CA ALA A 280 1.44 -9.16 10.73
C ALA A 280 2.04 -7.78 10.40
N VAL A 281 2.90 -7.24 11.29
CA VAL A 281 3.69 -6.04 11.02
C VAL A 281 4.64 -6.27 9.84
N GLY A 282 5.32 -7.41 9.77
CA GLY A 282 6.18 -7.81 8.66
C GLY A 282 5.44 -7.89 7.31
N VAL A 283 4.25 -8.51 7.28
CA VAL A 283 3.40 -8.61 6.08
C VAL A 283 2.94 -7.23 5.61
N LEU A 284 2.49 -6.37 6.52
CA LEU A 284 2.08 -5.01 6.19
C LEU A 284 3.26 -4.16 5.70
N HIS A 285 4.44 -4.32 6.33
CA HIS A 285 5.67 -3.68 5.91
C HIS A 285 6.08 -4.09 4.50
N GLU A 286 6.07 -5.40 4.22
CA GLU A 286 6.39 -5.94 2.91
C GLU A 286 5.39 -5.45 1.85
N PHE A 287 4.10 -5.59 2.11
CA PHE A 287 3.07 -5.15 1.17
C PHE A 287 3.20 -3.68 0.80
N LEU A 288 3.39 -2.81 1.80
CA LEU A 288 3.61 -1.38 1.56
C LEU A 288 4.93 -1.15 0.82
N SER A 289 5.99 -1.90 1.13
CA SER A 289 7.26 -1.83 0.41
C SER A 289 7.15 -2.23 -1.06
N LEU A 290 6.21 -3.11 -1.42
CA LEU A 290 5.92 -3.45 -2.81
C LEU A 290 5.19 -2.34 -3.56
N THR A 291 4.46 -1.46 -2.88
CA THR A 291 3.82 -0.31 -3.55
C THR A 291 4.86 0.71 -4.00
N ILE A 292 4.69 1.31 -5.18
CA ILE A 292 5.67 2.24 -5.76
C ILE A 292 5.77 3.56 -4.99
N HIS A 293 4.70 3.94 -4.27
CA HIS A 293 4.70 5.11 -3.40
C HIS A 293 4.89 4.73 -1.91
N LYS A 294 5.20 3.47 -1.58
CA LYS A 294 5.36 3.02 -0.18
C LYS A 294 4.15 3.36 0.72
N LYS A 295 2.95 3.42 0.11
CA LYS A 295 1.67 3.78 0.74
C LYS A 295 0.49 3.17 -0.01
N THR A 296 -0.61 2.93 0.70
CA THR A 296 -1.89 2.49 0.12
C THR A 296 -3.06 2.94 0.99
N LYS A 297 -4.30 2.87 0.46
CA LYS A 297 -5.51 3.10 1.26
C LYS A 297 -5.75 1.90 2.17
N ARG A 298 -6.08 2.18 3.44
CA ARG A 298 -6.42 1.18 4.45
C ARG A 298 -7.55 0.24 4.00
N ASN A 299 -8.52 0.74 3.24
CA ASN A 299 -9.63 -0.08 2.73
C ASN A 299 -9.18 -1.12 1.68
N TYR A 300 -8.10 -0.87 0.93
CA TYR A 300 -7.55 -1.86 0.01
C TYR A 300 -6.87 -3.02 0.76
N LEU A 301 -6.22 -2.73 1.89
CA LEU A 301 -5.72 -3.78 2.78
C LEU A 301 -6.86 -4.55 3.45
N ARG A 302 -7.95 -3.86 3.82
CA ARG A 302 -9.14 -4.49 4.40
C ARG A 302 -9.72 -5.55 3.45
N SER A 303 -9.77 -5.30 2.14
CA SER A 303 -10.32 -6.26 1.17
C SER A 303 -9.42 -7.48 0.93
N LEU A 304 -8.16 -7.43 1.37
CA LEU A 304 -7.19 -8.52 1.27
C LEU A 304 -6.86 -9.18 2.62
N ARG A 305 -7.50 -8.72 3.71
CA ARG A 305 -7.17 -9.08 5.10
C ARG A 305 -7.07 -10.58 5.33
N GLU A 306 -8.11 -11.31 4.94
CA GLU A 306 -8.22 -12.76 5.13
C GLU A 306 -7.14 -13.51 4.35
N GLU A 307 -6.85 -13.08 3.12
CA GLU A 307 -5.81 -13.69 2.30
C GLU A 307 -4.41 -13.39 2.84
N LEU A 308 -4.17 -12.20 3.38
CA LEU A 308 -2.89 -11.83 4.00
C LEU A 308 -2.68 -12.40 5.41
N ASN A 309 -3.69 -13.10 5.96
CA ASN A 309 -3.68 -13.64 7.32
C ASN A 309 -3.32 -12.57 8.39
N ILE A 310 -3.93 -11.38 8.30
CA ILE A 310 -3.75 -10.30 9.28
C ILE A 310 -4.99 -10.13 10.17
N PRO A 311 -4.85 -9.67 11.43
CA PRO A 311 -5.97 -9.65 12.39
C PRO A 311 -7.15 -8.76 11.99
N HIS A 312 -8.35 -9.08 12.47
CA HIS A 312 -9.56 -8.27 12.20
C HIS A 312 -9.36 -6.78 12.50
N LYS A 313 -8.77 -6.48 13.67
CA LYS A 313 -8.48 -5.12 14.16
C LYS A 313 -7.09 -4.61 13.71
N PHE A 314 -6.59 -5.01 12.52
CA PHE A 314 -5.24 -4.65 12.02
C PHE A 314 -4.95 -3.15 11.96
N THR A 315 -5.97 -2.28 11.86
CA THR A 315 -5.77 -0.83 11.87
C THR A 315 -5.00 -0.37 13.12
N ARG A 316 -5.18 -1.07 14.26
CA ARG A 316 -4.47 -0.78 15.51
C ARG A 316 -2.96 -0.96 15.40
N LEU A 317 -2.46 -1.78 14.46
CA LEU A 317 -1.03 -1.95 14.22
C LEU A 317 -0.38 -0.64 13.73
N PHE A 318 -1.07 0.14 12.90
CA PHE A 318 -0.51 1.40 12.41
C PHE A 318 -0.36 2.46 13.49
N THR A 319 -1.27 2.48 14.47
CA THR A 319 -1.19 3.41 15.61
C THR A 319 -0.28 2.89 16.73
N ARG A 320 -0.15 1.57 16.87
CA ARG A 320 0.73 0.92 17.85
C ARG A 320 2.21 0.94 17.44
N TYR A 321 2.49 0.90 16.14
CA TYR A 321 3.86 0.96 15.58
C TYR A 321 4.14 2.24 14.77
N PRO A 322 4.02 3.45 15.37
CA PRO A 322 4.18 4.73 14.66
C PRO A 322 5.65 5.07 14.31
N GLY A 323 6.59 4.23 14.75
CA GLY A 323 7.99 4.26 14.32
C GLY A 323 8.21 3.62 12.95
N ILE A 324 7.35 2.65 12.58
CA ILE A 324 7.41 1.89 11.32
C ILE A 324 6.40 2.47 10.32
N PHE A 325 5.17 2.72 10.78
CA PHE A 325 4.08 3.17 9.92
C PHE A 325 3.64 4.59 10.23
N TYR A 326 3.02 5.22 9.24
CA TYR A 326 2.24 6.42 9.39
C TYR A 326 0.80 6.17 8.90
N LEU A 327 -0.17 6.65 9.69
CA LEU A 327 -1.59 6.62 9.35
C LEU A 327 -2.05 8.06 9.12
N SER A 328 -2.42 8.39 7.88
CA SER A 328 -3.01 9.69 7.54
C SER A 328 -4.52 9.58 7.43
N LEU A 329 -5.21 10.63 7.89
CA LEU A 329 -6.66 10.79 7.83
C LEU A 329 -7.09 11.87 6.81
N LYS A 330 -6.18 12.26 5.90
CA LYS A 330 -6.45 13.27 4.87
C LYS A 330 -7.37 12.78 3.75
N CYS A 331 -7.98 13.72 3.04
CA CYS A 331 -8.81 13.49 1.84
C CYS A 331 -10.03 12.56 2.10
N LYS A 332 -10.67 12.68 3.27
CA LYS A 332 -11.82 11.84 3.70
C LYS A 332 -11.55 10.34 3.57
N THR A 333 -10.28 9.94 3.68
CA THR A 333 -9.85 8.55 3.56
C THR A 333 -8.71 8.26 4.53
N THR A 334 -8.47 6.98 4.77
CA THR A 334 -7.38 6.54 5.63
C THR A 334 -6.28 5.94 4.77
N THR A 335 -5.12 6.58 4.75
CA THR A 335 -3.95 6.14 3.98
C THR A 335 -2.85 5.72 4.94
N VAL A 336 -2.25 4.56 4.67
CA VAL A 336 -1.14 4.02 5.45
C VAL A 336 0.15 4.07 4.63
N ALA A 337 1.26 4.41 5.26
CA ALA A 337 2.57 4.49 4.64
C ALA A 337 3.65 3.88 5.54
N VAL A 338 4.70 3.33 4.93
CA VAL A 338 5.92 2.91 5.64
C VAL A 338 6.86 4.11 5.76
N LYS A 339 7.35 4.40 6.97
CA LYS A 339 8.13 5.61 7.26
C LYS A 339 9.54 5.58 6.68
N GLU A 340 10.19 4.42 6.66
CA GLU A 340 11.52 4.28 6.03
C GLU A 340 11.50 4.58 4.53
N GLY A 341 10.34 4.44 3.88
CA GLY A 341 10.14 4.80 2.49
C GLY A 341 10.24 6.31 2.22
N TYR A 342 10.32 7.15 3.27
CA TYR A 342 10.34 8.60 3.15
C TYR A 342 11.45 9.25 3.97
N ARG A 343 12.17 10.19 3.35
CA ARG A 343 13.22 10.98 4.00
C ARG A 343 13.02 12.46 3.66
N ARG A 344 12.88 13.31 4.69
CA ARG A 344 12.60 14.75 4.56
C ARG A 344 11.42 15.05 3.62
N GLY A 345 10.34 14.28 3.74
CA GLY A 345 9.13 14.44 2.92
C GLY A 345 9.23 13.92 1.48
N LYS A 346 10.36 13.34 1.06
CA LYS A 346 10.55 12.77 -0.28
C LYS A 346 10.63 11.26 -0.23
N LEU A 347 10.13 10.60 -1.27
CA LEU A 347 10.19 9.15 -1.41
C LEU A 347 11.65 8.69 -1.60
N VAL A 348 12.07 7.69 -0.85
CA VAL A 348 13.39 7.05 -0.98
C VAL A 348 13.36 6.09 -2.17
N ASN A 349 14.39 6.16 -3.03
CA ASN A 349 14.55 5.32 -4.23
C ASN A 349 13.27 5.23 -5.09
N PRO A 350 12.80 6.37 -5.65
CA PRO A 350 11.53 6.41 -6.37
C PRO A 350 11.58 5.58 -7.65
N HIS A 351 10.57 4.74 -7.85
CA HIS A 351 10.37 4.01 -9.11
C HIS A 351 10.22 5.00 -10.29
N PRO A 352 10.67 4.67 -11.52
CA PRO A 352 10.57 5.58 -12.67
C PRO A 352 9.15 6.10 -12.94
N LEU A 353 8.12 5.27 -12.73
CA LEU A 353 6.71 5.70 -12.78
C LEU A 353 6.39 6.83 -11.78
N VAL A 354 6.99 6.82 -10.59
CA VAL A 354 6.79 7.90 -9.60
C VAL A 354 7.40 9.21 -10.12
N ARG A 355 8.59 9.14 -10.72
CA ARG A 355 9.22 10.31 -11.35
C ARG A 355 8.36 10.86 -12.49
N LEU A 356 7.79 10.00 -13.32
CA LEU A 356 6.88 10.41 -14.39
C LEU A 356 5.58 11.02 -13.83
N ARG A 357 5.01 10.43 -12.77
CA ARG A 357 3.84 10.97 -12.06
C ARG A 357 4.11 12.39 -11.52
N HIS A 358 5.32 12.65 -11.02
CA HIS A 358 5.72 14.00 -10.62
C HIS A 358 5.78 14.96 -11.83
N LYS A 359 6.32 14.51 -12.98
CA LYS A 359 6.29 15.31 -14.23
C LYS A 359 4.85 15.60 -14.66
N PHE A 360 3.97 14.61 -14.58
CA PHE A 360 2.55 14.77 -14.88
C PHE A 360 1.88 15.80 -13.96
N TYR A 361 2.13 15.73 -12.64
CA TYR A 361 1.65 16.70 -11.68
C TYR A 361 2.19 18.13 -11.95
N HIS A 362 3.45 18.26 -12.35
CA HIS A 362 4.01 19.55 -12.74
C HIS A 362 3.28 20.16 -13.95
N VAL A 363 2.98 19.35 -14.97
CA VAL A 363 2.19 19.77 -16.13
C VAL A 363 0.75 20.16 -15.73
N MET A 364 0.13 19.44 -14.79
CA MET A 364 -1.17 19.82 -14.21
C MET A 364 -1.11 21.22 -13.61
N ARG A 365 -0.12 21.48 -12.73
CA ARG A 365 0.03 22.76 -12.05
C ARG A 365 0.34 23.91 -13.00
N THR A 366 1.14 23.65 -14.03
CA THR A 366 1.46 24.64 -15.07
C THR A 366 0.18 25.13 -15.75
N GLY A 367 -0.76 24.23 -16.04
CA GLY A 367 -2.05 24.60 -16.63
C GLY A 367 -2.91 25.52 -15.78
N LEU A 368 -2.75 25.49 -14.45
CA LEU A 368 -3.39 26.44 -13.54
C LEU A 368 -2.80 27.84 -13.67
N LEU A 369 -1.47 27.95 -13.72
CA LEU A 369 -0.74 29.21 -13.73
C LEU A 369 -0.93 30.00 -15.03
N TYR A 370 -1.08 29.31 -16.15
CA TYR A 370 -1.26 29.93 -17.47
C TYR A 370 -2.72 30.01 -17.93
N ARG A 371 -3.68 29.73 -17.03
CA ARG A 371 -5.12 29.84 -17.31
C ARG A 371 -5.49 31.29 -17.58
N GLY A 372 -5.51 31.67 -18.87
CA GLY A 372 -5.87 33.03 -19.32
C GLY A 372 -4.81 33.73 -20.19
N LYS A 373 -3.58 33.19 -20.30
CA LYS A 373 -2.51 33.80 -21.12
C LYS A 373 -2.33 33.18 -22.52
N GLY A 374 -3.27 32.33 -22.93
CA GLY A 374 -3.20 31.57 -24.20
C GLY A 374 -2.28 30.35 -24.09
N ALA A 375 -2.66 29.25 -24.73
CA ALA A 375 -1.98 27.95 -24.67
C ALA A 375 -0.55 27.94 -25.29
N ASN A 376 -0.08 29.07 -25.82
CA ASN A 376 1.16 29.19 -26.58
C ASN A 376 2.39 29.58 -25.73
N LEU A 377 2.24 29.74 -24.42
CA LEU A 377 3.33 30.16 -23.50
C LEU A 377 3.87 29.03 -22.63
N ILE A 378 3.57 27.77 -22.93
CA ILE A 378 4.21 26.63 -22.27
C ILE A 378 5.47 26.33 -23.09
N PRO A 379 6.68 26.68 -22.63
CA PRO A 379 7.89 26.34 -23.36
C PRO A 379 7.97 24.81 -23.43
N ARG A 380 8.03 24.28 -24.65
CA ARG A 380 8.18 22.83 -24.87
C ARG A 380 9.47 22.32 -24.23
N GLU A 381 10.47 23.20 -24.09
CA GLU A 381 11.75 22.93 -23.44
C GLU A 381 11.65 22.65 -21.93
N ASP A 382 10.72 23.28 -21.18
CA ASP A 382 10.60 23.08 -19.72
C ASP A 382 10.04 21.70 -19.34
N ILE A 383 9.26 21.09 -20.24
CA ILE A 383 8.72 19.72 -20.07
C ILE A 383 9.82 18.67 -20.29
N LEU A 384 10.89 19.02 -21.03
CA LEU A 384 11.94 18.11 -21.47
C LEU A 384 13.25 18.22 -20.68
N LEU A 385 13.55 19.35 -20.00
CA LEU A 385 14.90 19.63 -19.48
C LEU A 385 15.14 19.50 -17.96
N LYS A 386 14.19 19.01 -17.15
CA LYS A 386 14.50 18.63 -15.75
C LYS A 386 14.78 17.13 -15.59
N ASP A 387 15.85 16.68 -16.23
CA ASP A 387 16.61 15.50 -15.82
C ASP A 387 18.05 15.86 -15.38
N MET A 388 18.34 17.15 -15.16
CA MET A 388 19.58 17.62 -14.53
C MET A 388 19.30 18.09 -13.09
N GLU A 389 19.94 17.42 -12.13
CA GLU A 389 20.13 17.76 -10.72
C GLU A 389 18.90 18.12 -9.87
N ASN A 390 18.51 17.18 -8.99
CA ASN A 390 17.83 17.49 -7.74
C ASN A 390 18.81 18.18 -6.75
N ARG A 391 19.35 19.34 -7.12
CA ARG A 391 19.79 20.37 -6.16
C ARG A 391 18.71 21.45 -6.15
N MET A 392 17.60 21.16 -5.48
CA MET A 392 16.91 22.26 -4.82
C MET A 392 17.73 22.56 -3.58
N GLU A 393 18.57 23.59 -3.70
CA GLU A 393 19.14 24.29 -2.56
C GLU A 393 18.02 24.60 -1.56
N ASP A 394 18.37 24.46 -0.29
CA ASP A 394 17.58 24.93 0.84
C ASP A 394 17.26 26.42 0.64
N LYS A 395 16.07 26.71 0.11
CA LYS A 395 15.39 27.97 0.40
C LYS A 395 14.27 27.66 1.37
N GLU A 396 14.51 28.07 2.60
CA GLU A 396 13.46 28.43 3.54
C GLU A 396 12.55 29.43 2.83
N GLU A 397 11.44 28.97 2.27
CA GLU A 397 10.33 29.86 1.96
C GLU A 397 9.58 30.07 3.28
N GLU A 398 9.86 31.23 3.88
CA GLU A 398 8.98 31.90 4.83
C GLU A 398 7.53 31.83 4.32
N GLY A 399 6.61 31.60 5.25
CA GLY A 399 5.19 31.50 4.97
C GLY A 399 4.67 32.71 4.20
N GLY A 400 4.28 32.46 2.95
CA GLY A 400 3.32 33.29 2.25
C GLY A 400 1.94 32.71 2.50
N ASP A 401 1.12 33.45 3.26
CA ASP A 401 -0.32 33.28 3.33
C ASP A 401 -0.89 33.19 1.92
N TYR A 402 -1.54 32.06 1.65
CA TYR A 402 -2.66 32.04 0.73
C TYR A 402 -3.85 31.64 1.58
N ASP A 403 -4.52 32.66 2.09
CA ASP A 403 -5.89 32.57 2.58
C ASP A 403 -6.75 31.98 1.46
N ASP A 404 -7.12 30.72 1.61
CA ASP A 404 -8.32 30.17 0.99
C ASP A 404 -9.25 29.87 2.18
N ASP A 405 -9.91 30.94 2.64
CA ASP A 405 -11.05 30.88 3.56
C ASP A 405 -12.14 30.03 2.91
N ASP A 406 -12.21 28.76 3.29
CA ASP A 406 -13.42 27.93 3.28
C ASP A 406 -13.16 26.67 4.15
N ASP A 407 -12.70 26.88 5.39
CA ASP A 407 -12.78 25.88 6.45
C ASP A 407 -14.05 26.20 7.28
N GLU A 408 -15.19 25.61 6.87
CA GLU A 408 -16.28 25.36 7.82
C GLU A 408 -15.78 24.29 8.81
N ASP A 409 -15.54 24.72 10.04
CA ASP A 409 -15.21 23.88 11.19
C ASP A 409 -16.28 22.79 11.40
N GLU A 410 -16.01 21.57 10.97
CA GLU A 410 -16.71 20.37 11.49
C GLU A 410 -15.89 19.78 12.64
N GLU A 411 -16.38 20.05 13.85
CA GLU A 411 -15.94 19.48 15.12
C GLU A 411 -16.00 17.94 15.05
N TYR A 412 -14.84 17.29 15.14
CA TYR A 412 -14.74 15.83 15.12
C TYR A 412 -15.21 15.28 16.46
N GLU A 413 -16.44 14.79 16.54
CA GLU A 413 -16.84 13.93 17.65
C GLU A 413 -16.02 12.64 17.67
N GLU A 414 -15.57 12.32 18.87
CA GLU A 414 -14.77 11.17 19.23
C GLU A 414 -15.56 9.89 18.96
N ILE A 415 -15.21 9.13 17.91
CA ILE A 415 -15.79 7.80 17.68
C ILE A 415 -15.26 6.85 18.77
N GLU A 416 -15.99 6.78 19.89
CA GLU A 416 -15.98 5.66 20.80
C GLU A 416 -16.53 4.44 20.06
N THR A 417 -15.66 3.50 19.69
CA THR A 417 -16.11 2.17 19.26
C THR A 417 -16.50 1.37 20.50
N GLY A 418 -17.74 1.57 20.97
CA GLY A 418 -18.45 0.63 21.82
C GLY A 418 -18.90 -0.56 20.99
N ASP A 419 -18.17 -1.66 21.07
CA ASP A 419 -18.64 -2.97 20.59
C ASP A 419 -19.52 -3.55 21.72
N GLU A 420 -20.84 -3.30 21.69
CA GLU A 420 -21.81 -4.00 22.54
C GLU A 420 -22.65 -4.90 21.61
N TYR A 421 -22.51 -6.21 21.78
CA TYR A 421 -23.38 -7.22 21.16
C TYR A 421 -24.11 -7.91 22.31
N ASP A 422 -25.43 -7.74 22.35
CA ASP A 422 -26.34 -8.52 23.17
C ASP A 422 -26.36 -9.98 22.70
N GLU A 423 -26.09 -10.89 23.63
CA GLU A 423 -26.46 -12.30 23.55
C GLU A 423 -27.97 -12.43 23.80
N GLU A 424 -28.76 -12.60 22.74
CA GLU A 424 -30.07 -13.23 22.88
C GLU A 424 -29.93 -14.73 22.67
N THR A 425 -29.84 -15.44 23.79
CA THR A 425 -30.15 -16.86 23.89
C THR A 425 -31.65 -17.06 23.65
N SER A 426 -32.02 -17.77 22.59
CA SER A 426 -33.34 -18.39 22.50
C SER A 426 -33.19 -19.91 22.59
N ASP A 427 -33.43 -20.41 23.81
CA ASP A 427 -33.85 -21.78 24.05
C ASP A 427 -35.17 -22.03 23.31
N VAL A 428 -35.22 -23.10 22.52
CA VAL A 428 -36.48 -23.78 22.20
C VAL A 428 -36.23 -25.28 22.33
N GLU A 429 -36.54 -25.81 23.52
CA GLU A 429 -37.02 -27.17 23.69
C GLU A 429 -38.49 -27.23 23.25
N ASP A 430 -38.76 -27.96 22.16
CA ASP A 430 -39.77 -29.03 22.05
C ASP A 430 -39.86 -29.55 20.61
#